data_AF-A0A3N5SH55-F1
#
_entry.id   AF-A0A3N5SH55-F1
#
_cell.length_a   1.000
_cell.length_b   1.000
_cell.length_c   1.000
_cell.angle_alpha   90.00
_cell.angle_beta   90.00
_cell.angle_gamma   90.00
#
_symmetry.space_group_name_H-M   'P 1'
#
loop_
_entity.id
_entity.type
_entity.pdbx_description
1 polymer ?
#
loop_
_entity_poly.entity_id
_entity_poly.type
_entity_poly.pdbx_seq_one_letter_code
_entity_poly.pdbx_strand_id
1 'polypeptide(L)'
;DGLQTGSDTAMYNALMEAEKALEGVSGRKAVIVLTDGLDNQSQSTADDVIAGIGESGLTISAIGFGDASSAGQTGLNEAALKSLAEKSGGVYGYATDAEVLKALYQQQSRALQSEYRITYVSPATLRDGINRDLTVSLSGTPALAEGKYNPGGVLPEVSSRSWTLFAVILGGLLALLLIPLIFNLGRRVFSGGPKGRSNGGRSIGKSPQTSSRGRIKLK
;
A
#
# COMPACT_ATOMS: atom_id res chain seq x y z
N ASP A 1 -34.07 9.13 35.18
CA ASP A 1 -33.41 10.27 34.51
C ASP A 1 -33.96 10.45 33.12
N GLY A 2 -34.42 11.67 32.81
CA GLY A 2 -34.92 12.05 31.49
C GLY A 2 -33.93 13.01 30.82
N LEU A 3 -33.92 13.04 29.49
CA LEU A 3 -33.16 14.01 28.73
C LEU A 3 -33.80 15.40 28.93
N GLN A 4 -33.00 16.37 29.33
CA GLN A 4 -33.40 17.78 29.45
C GLN A 4 -32.74 18.58 28.34
N THR A 5 -33.51 19.43 27.68
CA THR A 5 -33.00 20.31 26.63
C THR A 5 -32.37 21.55 27.26
N GLY A 6 -31.12 21.85 26.90
CA GLY A 6 -30.47 23.13 27.17
C GLY A 6 -30.67 24.12 26.02
N SER A 7 -30.19 25.35 26.19
CA SER A 7 -30.13 26.38 25.13
C SER A 7 -28.91 26.24 24.19
N ASP A 8 -27.98 25.39 24.59
CA ASP A 8 -26.61 25.37 24.09
C ASP A 8 -26.35 24.05 23.35
N THR A 9 -25.73 24.15 22.18
CA THR A 9 -25.39 23.02 21.32
C THR A 9 -23.87 23.03 21.10
N ALA A 10 -23.18 22.10 21.77
CA ALA A 10 -21.75 21.84 21.61
C ALA A 10 -21.55 20.49 20.89
N MET A 11 -22.05 20.41 19.66
CA MET A 11 -22.06 19.21 18.84
C MET A 11 -20.64 18.69 18.55
N TYR A 12 -19.72 19.55 18.10
CA TYR A 12 -18.37 19.11 17.76
C TYR A 12 -17.60 18.63 18.99
N ASN A 13 -17.76 19.30 20.14
CA ASN A 13 -17.18 18.80 21.40
C ASN A 13 -17.73 17.41 21.77
N ALA A 14 -19.05 17.19 21.59
CA ALA A 14 -19.66 15.90 21.86
C ALA A 14 -19.14 14.79 20.93
N LEU A 15 -18.87 15.12 19.65
CA LEU A 15 -18.26 14.19 18.69
C LEU A 15 -16.82 13.84 19.07
N MET A 16 -16.01 14.82 19.49
CA MET A 16 -14.66 14.58 20.00
C MET A 16 -14.67 13.67 21.24
N GLU A 17 -15.62 13.86 22.15
CA GLU A 17 -15.76 12.99 23.32
C GLU A 17 -16.20 11.57 22.93
N ALA A 18 -17.07 11.45 21.92
CA ALA A 18 -17.47 10.16 21.36
C ALA A 18 -16.28 9.44 20.67
N GLU A 19 -15.44 10.17 19.93
CA GLU A 19 -14.20 9.65 19.36
C GLU A 19 -13.30 9.08 20.45
N LYS A 20 -13.04 9.86 21.49
CA LYS A 20 -12.22 9.47 22.63
C LYS A 20 -12.78 8.25 23.36
N ALA A 21 -14.09 8.21 23.58
CA ALA A 21 -14.76 7.07 24.20
C ALA A 21 -14.61 5.77 23.39
N LEU A 22 -14.38 5.88 22.07
CA LEU A 22 -14.23 4.75 21.17
C LEU A 22 -12.76 4.41 20.84
N GLU A 23 -11.76 5.15 21.34
CA GLU A 23 -10.34 4.88 21.07
C GLU A 23 -9.91 3.46 21.47
N GLY A 24 -10.40 2.97 22.61
CA GLY A 24 -10.08 1.63 23.14
C GLY A 24 -10.95 0.50 22.60
N VAL A 25 -11.96 0.80 21.76
CA VAL A 25 -12.89 -0.19 21.24
C VAL A 25 -12.32 -0.82 19.98
N SER A 26 -12.05 -2.12 20.04
CA SER A 26 -11.60 -2.89 18.88
C SER A 26 -12.75 -3.14 17.90
N GLY A 27 -12.44 -3.13 16.61
CA GLY A 27 -13.42 -3.39 15.54
C GLY A 27 -13.89 -2.12 14.86
N ARG A 28 -15.00 -2.22 14.12
CA ARG A 28 -15.57 -1.08 13.42
C ARG A 28 -16.27 -0.15 14.40
N LYS A 29 -16.05 1.15 14.25
CA LYS A 29 -16.63 2.20 15.08
C LYS A 29 -17.54 3.06 14.23
N ALA A 30 -18.73 3.34 14.73
CA ALA A 30 -19.67 4.22 14.07
C ALA A 30 -20.41 5.09 15.10
N VAL A 31 -20.60 6.36 14.77
CA VAL A 31 -21.41 7.31 15.53
C VAL A 31 -22.58 7.75 14.65
N ILE A 32 -23.78 7.78 15.22
CA ILE A 32 -24.97 8.38 14.60
C ILE A 32 -25.32 9.62 15.40
N VAL A 33 -25.14 10.80 14.82
CA VAL A 33 -25.48 12.08 15.44
C VAL A 33 -26.87 12.52 15.01
N LEU A 34 -27.73 12.91 15.94
CA LEU A 34 -29.06 13.47 15.70
C LEU A 34 -29.07 14.91 16.19
N THR A 35 -29.28 15.88 15.29
CA THR A 35 -29.09 17.31 15.58
C THR A 35 -29.68 18.20 14.48
N ASP A 36 -29.86 19.48 14.76
CA ASP A 36 -30.16 20.53 13.77
C ASP A 36 -28.89 21.13 13.13
N GLY A 37 -27.70 20.73 13.60
CA GLY A 37 -26.41 21.21 13.10
C GLY A 37 -26.08 22.66 13.48
N LEU A 38 -26.85 23.29 14.37
CA LEU A 38 -26.64 24.64 14.85
C LEU A 38 -25.72 24.66 16.08
N ASP A 39 -24.44 24.32 15.85
CA ASP A 39 -23.42 24.43 16.89
C ASP A 39 -23.17 25.90 17.29
N ASN A 40 -23.24 26.20 18.60
CA ASN A 40 -23.06 27.55 19.12
C ASN A 40 -22.09 27.63 20.31
N GLN A 41 -21.66 26.49 20.86
CA GLN A 41 -20.85 26.42 22.08
C GLN A 41 -19.67 25.44 21.98
N SER A 42 -19.39 24.86 20.81
CA SER A 42 -18.18 24.06 20.67
C SER A 42 -16.92 24.92 20.67
N GLN A 43 -15.87 24.38 21.29
CA GLN A 43 -14.51 24.89 21.15
C GLN A 43 -13.79 24.21 19.98
N SER A 44 -14.28 23.04 19.58
CA SER A 44 -13.84 22.28 18.40
C SER A 44 -14.64 22.63 17.15
N THR A 45 -14.04 22.38 16.00
CA THR A 45 -14.63 22.56 14.68
C THR A 45 -14.92 21.22 14.00
N ALA A 46 -15.66 21.25 12.88
CA ALA A 46 -15.86 20.07 12.05
C ALA A 46 -14.52 19.48 11.56
N ASP A 47 -13.55 20.33 11.20
CA ASP A 47 -12.26 19.85 10.71
C ASP A 47 -11.42 19.21 11.83
N ASP A 48 -11.57 19.65 13.09
CA ASP A 48 -10.94 18.99 14.25
C ASP A 48 -11.49 17.57 14.45
N VAL A 49 -12.81 17.40 14.36
CA VAL A 49 -13.48 16.08 14.40
C VAL A 49 -12.96 15.20 13.28
N ILE A 50 -12.94 15.70 12.03
CA ILE A 50 -12.44 14.92 10.90
C ILE A 50 -10.97 14.55 11.06
N ALA A 51 -10.14 15.42 11.65
CA ALA A 51 -8.74 15.12 11.93
C ALA A 51 -8.59 14.04 13.02
N GLY A 52 -9.47 14.02 14.02
CA GLY A 52 -9.50 13.04 15.12
C GLY A 52 -9.88 11.62 14.66
N ILE A 53 -10.69 11.48 13.61
CA ILE A 53 -11.08 10.18 13.04
C ILE A 53 -9.87 9.34 12.64
N GLY A 54 -8.87 9.94 11.97
CA GLY A 54 -7.55 9.35 11.67
C GLY A 54 -7.52 7.86 11.30
N GLU A 55 -6.53 7.12 11.80
CA GLU A 55 -6.41 5.66 11.63
C GLU A 55 -7.45 4.86 12.44
N SER A 56 -8.23 5.55 13.28
CA SER A 56 -9.21 4.93 14.15
C SER A 56 -10.33 4.27 13.35
N GLY A 57 -10.56 4.71 12.10
CA GLY A 57 -11.58 4.15 11.21
C GLY A 57 -13.01 4.38 11.70
N LEU A 58 -13.23 5.43 12.49
CA LEU A 58 -14.54 5.85 12.94
C LEU A 58 -15.34 6.44 11.76
N THR A 59 -16.59 6.03 11.62
CA THR A 59 -17.54 6.61 10.67
C THR A 59 -18.60 7.45 11.40
N ILE A 60 -18.90 8.65 10.95
CA ILE A 60 -19.94 9.51 11.54
C ILE A 60 -21.09 9.69 10.54
N SER A 61 -22.28 9.19 10.88
CA SER A 61 -23.50 9.45 10.10
C SER A 61 -24.35 10.50 10.83
N ALA A 62 -24.94 11.42 10.08
CA ALA A 62 -25.72 12.51 10.64
C ALA A 62 -27.19 12.39 10.24
N ILE A 63 -28.09 12.54 11.22
CA ILE A 63 -29.52 12.67 11.02
C ILE A 63 -29.90 14.10 11.41
N GLY A 64 -30.25 14.90 10.41
CA GLY A 64 -30.80 16.22 10.59
C GLY A 64 -32.25 16.16 11.05
N PHE A 65 -32.63 16.96 12.04
CA PHE A 65 -34.05 17.23 12.34
C PHE A 65 -34.25 18.74 12.52
N GLY A 66 -35.47 19.23 12.27
CA GLY A 66 -35.78 20.67 12.26
C GLY A 66 -36.26 21.13 10.89
N ASP A 67 -36.47 22.43 10.72
CA ASP A 67 -36.97 22.98 9.46
C ASP A 67 -35.82 23.52 8.59
N ALA A 68 -35.52 22.84 7.49
CA ALA A 68 -34.52 23.22 6.51
C ALA A 68 -34.82 24.56 5.80
N SER A 69 -36.09 24.99 5.80
CA SER A 69 -36.53 26.25 5.20
C SER A 69 -36.51 27.42 6.17
N SER A 70 -36.33 27.17 7.47
CA SER A 70 -36.24 28.18 8.51
C SER A 70 -34.79 28.60 8.77
N ALA A 71 -34.58 29.89 9.05
CA ALA A 71 -33.28 30.44 9.46
C ALA A 71 -33.27 30.75 10.97
N GLY A 72 -32.09 30.75 11.60
CA GLY A 72 -31.92 31.05 13.03
C GLY A 72 -31.98 29.80 13.90
N GLN A 73 -32.34 29.94 15.19
CA GLN A 73 -32.28 28.87 16.19
C GLN A 73 -33.26 27.71 15.99
N THR A 74 -34.16 27.80 15.01
CA THR A 74 -35.09 26.73 14.61
C THR A 74 -34.76 26.13 13.24
N GLY A 75 -33.69 26.63 12.61
CA GLY A 75 -33.24 26.19 11.29
C GLY A 75 -32.40 24.92 11.35
N LEU A 76 -32.19 24.31 10.19
CA LEU A 76 -31.31 23.16 10.03
C LEU A 76 -30.08 23.57 9.22
N ASN A 77 -28.88 23.36 9.76
CA ASN A 77 -27.63 23.50 9.01
C ASN A 77 -27.30 22.20 8.25
N GLU A 78 -28.15 21.87 7.28
CA GLU A 78 -28.05 20.64 6.48
C GLU A 78 -26.70 20.52 5.78
N ALA A 79 -26.17 21.63 5.24
CA ALA A 79 -24.90 21.64 4.53
C ALA A 79 -23.73 21.22 5.43
N ALA A 80 -23.69 21.69 6.68
CA ALA A 80 -22.66 21.30 7.64
C ALA A 80 -22.76 19.81 8.00
N LEU A 81 -23.97 19.31 8.27
CA LEU A 81 -24.19 17.90 8.61
C LEU A 81 -23.85 16.96 7.46
N LYS A 82 -24.22 17.34 6.24
CA LYS A 82 -23.88 16.58 5.04
C LYS A 82 -22.37 16.54 4.81
N SER A 83 -21.69 17.69 4.91
CA SER A 83 -20.24 17.79 4.78
C SER A 83 -19.51 16.94 5.83
N LEU A 84 -19.96 16.98 7.09
CA LEU A 84 -19.40 16.16 8.18
C LEU A 84 -19.57 14.67 7.90
N ALA A 85 -20.76 14.24 7.52
CA ALA A 85 -21.04 12.83 7.21
C ALA A 85 -20.20 12.35 6.02
N GLU A 86 -20.14 13.12 4.94
CA GLU A 86 -19.36 12.77 3.74
C GLU A 86 -17.85 12.68 4.04
N LYS A 87 -17.28 13.67 4.74
CA LYS A 87 -15.85 13.69 5.09
C LYS A 87 -15.45 12.57 6.05
N SER A 88 -16.37 12.11 6.90
CA SER A 88 -16.14 11.01 7.85
C SER A 88 -16.50 9.63 7.28
N GLY A 89 -16.91 9.56 6.00
CA GLY A 89 -17.30 8.32 5.34
C GLY A 89 -18.66 7.74 5.77
N GLY A 90 -19.47 8.53 6.46
CA GLY A 90 -20.83 8.18 6.84
C GLY A 90 -21.86 8.70 5.84
N VAL A 91 -23.12 8.71 6.27
CA VAL A 91 -24.25 9.14 5.45
C VAL A 91 -25.12 10.14 6.18
N TYR A 92 -25.67 11.07 5.42
CA TYR A 92 -26.64 12.05 5.90
C TYR A 92 -28.06 11.54 5.68
N GLY A 93 -28.94 11.76 6.65
CA GLY A 93 -30.39 11.59 6.53
C GLY A 93 -31.12 12.79 7.13
N TYR A 94 -32.32 13.08 6.63
CA TYR A 94 -33.18 14.14 7.15
C TYR A 94 -34.48 13.54 7.68
N ALA A 95 -34.80 13.83 8.94
CA ALA A 95 -35.98 13.33 9.62
C ALA A 95 -37.04 14.44 9.70
N THR A 96 -38.12 14.27 8.94
CA THR A 96 -39.31 15.14 8.97
C THR A 96 -40.26 14.82 10.12
N ASP A 97 -40.27 13.57 10.55
CA ASP A 97 -41.15 13.05 11.59
C ASP A 97 -40.56 11.78 12.23
N ALA A 98 -41.24 11.28 13.26
CA ALA A 98 -40.80 10.12 14.03
C ALA A 98 -40.76 8.81 13.22
N GLU A 99 -41.63 8.62 12.23
CA GLU A 99 -41.64 7.42 11.39
C GLU A 99 -40.46 7.43 10.42
N VAL A 100 -40.15 8.59 9.81
CA VAL A 100 -38.95 8.76 8.98
C VAL A 100 -37.68 8.57 9.80
N LEU A 101 -37.61 9.15 11.00
CA LEU A 101 -36.48 8.97 11.92
C LEU A 101 -36.24 7.49 12.23
N LYS A 102 -37.31 6.76 12.55
CA LYS A 102 -37.27 5.31 12.80
C LYS A 102 -36.80 4.54 11.58
N ALA A 103 -37.28 4.88 10.37
CA ALA A 103 -36.86 4.24 9.13
C ALA A 103 -35.37 4.47 8.86
N LEU A 104 -34.86 5.69 9.08
CA LEU A 104 -33.44 6.03 8.96
C LEU A 104 -32.58 5.19 9.92
N TYR A 105 -32.94 5.14 11.20
CA TYR A 105 -32.20 4.31 12.16
C TYR A 105 -32.19 2.82 11.78
N GLN A 106 -33.32 2.29 11.29
CA GLN A 106 -33.37 0.91 10.81
C GLN A 106 -32.49 0.66 9.59
N GLN A 107 -32.44 1.63 8.66
CA GLN A 107 -31.54 1.56 7.51
C GLN A 107 -30.08 1.55 7.95
N GLN A 108 -29.69 2.46 8.84
CA GLN A 108 -28.31 2.50 9.37
C GLN A 108 -27.97 1.22 10.14
N SER A 109 -28.88 0.72 10.97
CA SER A 109 -28.69 -0.54 11.69
C SER A 109 -28.44 -1.71 10.75
N ARG A 110 -29.20 -1.82 9.65
CA ARG A 110 -28.99 -2.87 8.64
C ARG A 110 -27.64 -2.72 7.94
N ALA A 111 -27.26 -1.50 7.59
CA ALA A 111 -25.97 -1.21 6.96
C ALA A 111 -24.80 -1.60 7.87
N LEU A 112 -24.86 -1.23 9.16
CA LEU A 112 -23.85 -1.58 10.14
C LEU A 112 -23.76 -3.09 10.40
N GLN A 113 -24.88 -3.81 10.33
CA GLN A 113 -24.93 -5.27 10.50
C GLN A 113 -24.51 -6.07 9.26
N SER A 114 -24.59 -5.48 8.06
CA SER A 114 -24.39 -6.20 6.79
C SER A 114 -22.97 -6.04 6.22
N GLU A 115 -22.05 -5.45 6.97
CA GLU A 115 -20.68 -5.23 6.51
C GLU A 115 -19.75 -6.38 6.95
N TYR A 116 -19.15 -7.06 5.98
CA TYR A 116 -18.27 -8.19 6.21
C TYR A 116 -16.81 -7.79 5.97
N ARG A 117 -15.93 -8.02 6.95
CA ARG A 117 -14.47 -8.00 6.74
C ARG A 117 -13.99 -9.42 6.43
N ILE A 118 -13.46 -9.60 5.24
CA ILE A 118 -12.85 -10.87 4.81
C ILE A 118 -11.33 -10.67 4.76
N THR A 119 -10.59 -11.50 5.48
CA THR A 119 -9.13 -11.54 5.41
C THR A 119 -8.69 -12.77 4.65
N TYR A 120 -8.03 -12.57 3.52
CA TYR A 120 -7.44 -13.64 2.73
C TYR A 120 -5.92 -13.71 2.99
N VAL A 121 -5.44 -14.87 3.41
CA VAL A 121 -4.01 -15.15 3.58
C VAL A 121 -3.56 -16.00 2.40
N SER A 122 -2.68 -15.47 1.57
CA SER A 122 -2.13 -16.19 0.42
C SER A 122 -1.31 -17.40 0.88
N PRO A 123 -1.57 -18.61 0.36
CA PRO A 123 -0.72 -19.78 0.62
C PRO A 123 0.64 -19.68 -0.08
N ALA A 124 0.77 -18.82 -1.11
CA ALA A 124 2.04 -18.53 -1.74
C ALA A 124 2.85 -17.57 -0.84
N THR A 125 3.93 -18.09 -0.25
CA THR A 125 4.84 -17.34 0.63
C THR A 125 5.89 -16.53 -0.14
N LEU A 126 6.02 -16.76 -1.44
CA LEU A 126 7.05 -16.16 -2.28
C LEU A 126 6.75 -14.68 -2.56
N ARG A 127 7.73 -13.83 -2.27
CA ARG A 127 7.70 -12.38 -2.50
C ARG A 127 8.43 -12.06 -3.81
N ASP A 128 7.73 -12.27 -4.91
CA ASP A 128 8.22 -12.09 -6.28
C ASP A 128 7.98 -10.67 -6.85
N GLY A 129 7.29 -9.81 -6.12
CA GLY A 129 6.93 -8.45 -6.53
C GLY A 129 5.81 -8.38 -7.58
N ILE A 130 5.19 -9.51 -7.94
CA ILE A 130 4.16 -9.57 -8.99
C ILE A 130 2.78 -9.30 -8.38
N ASN A 131 2.01 -8.41 -9.01
CA ASN A 131 0.62 -8.16 -8.62
C ASN A 131 -0.25 -9.41 -8.85
N ARG A 132 -1.07 -9.75 -7.86
CA ARG A 132 -2.03 -10.86 -7.91
C ARG A 132 -3.44 -10.31 -7.87
N ASP A 133 -4.28 -10.77 -8.78
CA ASP A 133 -5.70 -10.41 -8.80
C ASP A 133 -6.46 -11.23 -7.76
N LEU A 134 -7.35 -10.55 -7.02
CA LEU A 134 -8.24 -11.13 -6.03
C LEU A 134 -9.67 -10.88 -6.50
N THR A 135 -10.48 -11.93 -6.55
CA THR A 135 -11.91 -11.83 -6.82
C THR A 135 -12.67 -12.43 -5.66
N VAL A 136 -13.58 -11.65 -5.09
CA VAL A 136 -14.51 -12.08 -4.05
C VAL A 136 -15.90 -12.14 -4.67
N SER A 137 -16.56 -13.29 -4.56
CA SER A 137 -17.92 -13.50 -5.03
C SER A 137 -18.82 -13.90 -3.87
N LEU A 138 -20.05 -13.39 -3.86
CA LEU A 138 -21.06 -13.83 -2.92
C LEU A 138 -21.84 -15.01 -3.53
N SER A 139 -21.90 -16.14 -2.83
CA SER A 139 -22.61 -17.32 -3.31
C SER A 139 -24.11 -17.03 -3.49
N GLY A 140 -24.63 -17.26 -4.69
CA GLY A 140 -26.05 -17.03 -5.00
C GLY A 140 -26.40 -15.58 -5.39
N THR A 141 -25.42 -14.70 -5.57
CA THR A 141 -25.65 -13.33 -6.05
C THR A 141 -24.58 -12.97 -7.09
N PRO A 142 -24.90 -12.24 -8.18
CA PRO A 142 -23.90 -11.82 -9.16
C PRO A 142 -22.95 -10.71 -8.66
N ALA A 143 -22.84 -10.53 -7.34
CA ALA A 143 -21.98 -9.52 -6.74
C ALA A 143 -20.52 -10.01 -6.75
N LEU A 144 -19.67 -9.25 -7.43
CA LEU A 144 -18.24 -9.46 -7.53
C LEU A 144 -17.50 -8.23 -7.00
N ALA A 145 -16.48 -8.44 -6.18
CA ALA A 145 -15.52 -7.42 -5.80
C ALA A 145 -14.13 -7.86 -6.26
N GLU A 146 -13.42 -6.97 -6.94
CA GLU A 146 -12.08 -7.21 -7.44
C GLU A 146 -11.07 -6.36 -6.69
N GLY A 147 -9.89 -6.93 -6.44
CA GLY A 147 -8.78 -6.25 -5.78
C GLY A 147 -7.44 -6.75 -6.29
N LYS A 148 -6.37 -6.07 -5.92
CA LYS A 148 -5.00 -6.49 -6.22
C LYS A 148 -4.18 -6.55 -4.94
N TYR A 149 -3.35 -7.57 -4.84
CA TYR A 149 -2.38 -7.73 -3.77
C TYR A 149 -0.99 -7.92 -4.36
N ASN A 150 -0.01 -7.17 -3.87
CA ASN A 150 1.40 -7.37 -4.20
C ASN A 150 2.14 -7.89 -2.96
N PRO A 151 2.78 -9.06 -3.02
CA PRO A 151 3.55 -9.60 -1.89
C PRO A 151 4.84 -8.83 -1.59
N GLY A 152 5.20 -7.85 -2.43
CA GLY A 152 6.50 -7.17 -2.41
C GLY A 152 7.62 -8.08 -2.94
N GLY A 153 8.85 -7.57 -2.87
CA GLY A 153 10.06 -8.25 -3.36
C GLY A 153 10.76 -7.46 -4.47
N VAL A 154 12.09 -7.46 -4.46
CA VAL A 154 12.93 -6.77 -5.47
C VAL A 154 13.76 -7.74 -6.32
N LEU A 155 13.80 -9.01 -5.93
CA LEU A 155 14.50 -10.07 -6.63
C LEU A 155 13.61 -11.32 -6.62
N PRO A 156 13.50 -12.05 -7.75
CA PRO A 156 12.77 -13.30 -7.77
C PRO A 156 13.47 -14.30 -6.83
N GLU A 157 12.86 -14.56 -5.68
CA GLU A 157 13.26 -15.66 -4.82
C GLU A 157 12.99 -16.97 -5.58
N VAL A 158 14.02 -17.77 -5.81
CA VAL A 158 13.85 -19.10 -6.42
C VAL A 158 13.53 -20.11 -5.31
N SER A 159 12.37 -20.76 -5.42
CA SER A 159 11.86 -21.71 -4.41
C SER A 159 12.76 -22.93 -4.18
N SER A 160 13.68 -23.22 -5.11
CA SER A 160 14.63 -24.32 -4.99
C SER A 160 16.06 -23.82 -5.15
N ARG A 161 16.78 -23.66 -4.04
CA ARG A 161 18.23 -23.47 -4.02
C ARG A 161 18.91 -24.76 -4.51
N SER A 162 18.99 -24.98 -5.82
CA SER A 162 19.67 -26.15 -6.40
C SER A 162 21.19 -25.96 -6.41
N TRP A 163 21.80 -26.15 -5.24
CA TRP A 163 23.25 -26.07 -5.07
C TRP A 163 24.03 -26.96 -6.05
N THR A 164 23.42 -28.08 -6.46
CA THR A 164 23.93 -28.97 -7.50
C THR A 164 24.06 -28.28 -8.86
N LEU A 165 23.04 -27.56 -9.30
CA LEU A 165 23.05 -26.82 -10.57
C LEU A 165 24.09 -25.71 -10.54
N PHE A 166 24.18 -24.98 -9.41
CA PHE A 166 25.24 -23.99 -9.17
C PHE A 166 26.63 -24.63 -9.26
N ALA A 167 26.86 -25.76 -8.59
CA ALA A 167 28.15 -26.44 -8.57
C ALA A 167 28.54 -26.99 -9.95
N VAL A 168 27.59 -27.52 -10.74
CA VAL A 168 27.83 -27.99 -12.10
C VAL A 168 28.22 -26.83 -13.02
N ILE A 169 27.49 -25.71 -12.97
CA ILE A 169 27.80 -24.51 -13.77
C ILE A 169 29.16 -23.95 -13.37
N LEU A 170 29.44 -23.82 -12.06
CA LEU A 170 30.72 -23.34 -11.54
C LEU A 170 31.88 -24.24 -11.97
N GLY A 171 31.71 -25.57 -11.86
CA GLY A 171 32.71 -26.53 -12.30
C GLY A 171 33.01 -26.44 -13.79
N GLY A 172 31.97 -26.29 -14.63
CA GLY A 172 32.13 -26.08 -16.08
C GLY A 172 32.88 -24.79 -16.41
N LEU A 173 32.57 -23.69 -15.72
CA LEU A 173 33.24 -22.41 -15.89
C LEU A 173 34.71 -22.45 -15.48
N LEU A 174 35.02 -23.11 -14.35
CA LEU A 174 36.40 -23.31 -13.90
C LEU A 174 37.20 -24.18 -14.87
N ALA A 175 36.60 -25.23 -15.42
CA ALA A 175 37.23 -26.03 -16.47
C ALA A 175 37.58 -25.15 -17.68
N LEU A 176 36.62 -24.33 -18.15
CA LEU A 176 36.81 -23.42 -19.29
C LEU A 176 37.93 -22.39 -19.04
N LEU A 177 38.01 -21.87 -17.82
CA LEU A 177 39.06 -20.93 -17.40
C LEU A 177 40.46 -21.56 -17.34
N LEU A 178 40.56 -22.86 -17.03
CA LEU A 178 41.84 -23.57 -16.92
C LEU A 178 42.33 -24.21 -18.23
N ILE A 179 41.47 -24.38 -19.24
CA ILE A 179 41.85 -24.89 -20.58
C ILE A 179 43.09 -24.19 -21.16
N PRO A 180 43.21 -22.85 -21.19
CA PRO A 180 44.38 -22.17 -21.76
C PRO A 180 45.67 -22.46 -20.98
N LEU A 181 45.57 -22.64 -19.66
CA LEU A 181 46.72 -22.92 -18.79
C LEU A 181 47.26 -24.33 -19.04
N ILE A 182 46.36 -25.30 -19.17
CA ILE A 182 46.68 -26.71 -19.49
C ILE A 182 47.27 -26.82 -20.90
N PHE A 183 46.72 -26.08 -21.87
CA PHE A 183 47.24 -26.05 -23.24
C PHE A 183 48.66 -25.44 -23.32
N ASN A 184 48.91 -24.38 -22.55
CA ASN A 184 50.23 -23.74 -22.48
C ASN A 184 51.28 -24.59 -21.74
N LEU A 185 50.87 -25.42 -20.77
CA LEU A 185 51.75 -26.36 -20.07
C LEU A 185 52.11 -27.56 -20.97
N GLY A 186 51.16 -28.09 -21.73
CA GLY A 186 51.38 -29.19 -22.68
C GLY A 186 52.34 -28.84 -23.82
N ARG A 187 52.31 -27.58 -24.30
CA ARG A 187 53.26 -27.09 -25.32
C ARG A 187 54.71 -26.99 -24.84
N ARG A 188 54.97 -26.84 -23.53
CA ARG A 188 56.34 -26.80 -22.97
C ARG A 188 56.96 -28.18 -22.76
N VAL A 189 56.13 -29.21 -22.51
CA VAL A 189 56.62 -30.58 -22.24
C VAL A 189 56.95 -31.33 -23.54
N PHE A 190 56.31 -31.01 -24.66
CA PHE A 190 56.56 -31.66 -25.96
C PHE A 190 57.63 -31.00 -26.86
N SER A 191 58.27 -29.90 -26.43
CA SER A 191 59.41 -29.30 -27.15
C SER A 191 60.74 -29.62 -26.46
N GLY A 192 61.13 -30.90 -26.48
CA GLY A 192 62.35 -31.41 -25.85
C GLY A 192 63.21 -32.29 -26.75
N GLY A 193 63.99 -31.69 -27.66
CA GLY A 193 65.28 -32.21 -28.18
C GLY A 193 65.36 -32.60 -29.68
N PRO A 194 66.55 -32.66 -30.31
CA PRO A 194 67.79 -31.88 -30.15
C PRO A 194 68.22 -31.11 -31.44
N LYS A 195 69.26 -30.28 -31.30
CA LYS A 195 69.86 -29.37 -32.31
C LYS A 195 70.43 -30.09 -33.55
N GLY A 196 70.13 -29.55 -34.74
CA GLY A 196 70.89 -29.75 -35.99
C GLY A 196 71.35 -28.40 -36.56
N ARG A 197 72.66 -28.23 -36.74
CA ARG A 197 73.32 -27.06 -37.34
C ARG A 197 73.05 -27.01 -38.85
N SER A 198 72.65 -25.85 -39.38
CA SER A 198 73.21 -25.37 -40.64
C SER A 198 73.34 -23.84 -40.60
N ASN A 199 74.42 -23.39 -41.21
CA ASN A 199 74.94 -22.03 -41.23
C ASN A 199 74.57 -21.41 -42.59
N GLY A 200 74.24 -20.13 -42.63
CA GLY A 200 74.26 -19.36 -43.88
C GLY A 200 73.18 -18.29 -44.00
N GLY A 201 73.60 -17.02 -44.03
CA GLY A 201 72.86 -15.97 -44.73
C GLY A 201 72.55 -14.70 -43.93
N ARG A 202 73.40 -13.69 -44.11
CA ARG A 202 73.29 -12.29 -43.64
C ARG A 202 72.00 -11.57 -44.08
N SER A 203 71.52 -10.65 -43.23
CA SER A 203 71.28 -9.22 -43.52
C SER A 203 70.52 -8.57 -42.36
N ILE A 204 71.19 -7.86 -41.44
CA ILE A 204 71.29 -6.38 -41.36
C ILE A 204 69.94 -5.64 -41.46
N GLY A 205 69.46 -5.20 -40.30
CA GLY A 205 68.38 -4.22 -40.15
C GLY A 205 68.31 -3.74 -38.69
N LYS A 206 69.06 -2.69 -38.37
CA LYS A 206 69.08 -1.99 -37.08
C LYS A 206 67.75 -1.24 -36.84
N SER A 207 67.14 -1.47 -35.66
CA SER A 207 66.53 -0.55 -34.65
C SER A 207 65.83 0.77 -35.08
N PRO A 208 64.96 1.42 -34.25
CA PRO A 208 64.64 1.16 -32.84
C PRO A 208 63.13 1.20 -32.46
N GLN A 209 62.89 0.91 -31.18
CA GLN A 209 61.68 1.22 -30.43
C GLN A 209 61.20 2.67 -30.60
N THR A 210 59.88 2.86 -30.65
CA THR A 210 59.23 4.09 -30.20
C THR A 210 58.04 3.77 -29.30
N SER A 211 58.17 4.16 -28.05
CA SER A 211 57.06 4.39 -27.13
C SER A 211 56.22 5.57 -27.63
N SER A 212 54.90 5.45 -27.72
CA SER A 212 54.02 6.61 -27.78
C SER A 212 53.07 6.60 -26.58
N ARG A 213 53.34 7.55 -25.69
CA ARG A 213 52.47 8.00 -24.61
C ARG A 213 51.18 8.57 -25.21
N GLY A 214 50.04 8.17 -24.63
CA GLY A 214 48.76 8.83 -24.86
C GLY A 214 48.76 10.24 -24.26
N ARG A 215 48.04 11.16 -24.91
CA ARG A 215 47.71 12.48 -24.38
C ARG A 215 46.23 12.78 -24.65
N ILE A 216 45.53 13.06 -23.56
CA ILE A 216 44.12 13.45 -23.48
C ILE A 216 43.95 14.86 -24.06
N LYS A 217 42.88 15.07 -24.82
CA LYS A 217 42.19 16.37 -24.88
C LYS A 217 40.69 16.13 -24.74
N LEU A 218 40.16 16.62 -23.62
CA LEU A 218 38.75 16.85 -23.40
C LEU A 218 38.32 18.04 -24.26
N LYS A 219 37.13 17.92 -24.84
CA LYS A 219 36.26 19.05 -25.13
C LYS A 219 34.93 18.75 -24.46
#